data_AF-A0A7Z0SE95-F1
#
_entry.id   AF-A0A7Z0SE95-F1
#
_cell.length_a   1.000
_cell.length_b   1.000
_cell.length_c   1.000
_cell.angle_alpha   90.00
_cell.angle_beta   90.00
_cell.angle_gamma   90.00
#
_symmetry.space_group_name_H-M   'P 1'
#
loop_
_entity.id
_entity.type
_entity.pdbx_description
1 polymer ?
#
loop_
_entity_poly.entity_id
_entity_poly.type
_entity_poly.pdbx_seq_one_letter_code
_entity_poly.pdbx_strand_id
1 'polypeptide(L)'
;MIASLEVWRSKSYLFKDKLDINKVKKMKKLVMILALISGNVFAVPEIPDYLINDIAITTVRYGQVVIAYNPNYYESMGFLVRNFFRAHEYGHVNLDI
;
A
#
# COMPACT_ATOMS: atom_id res chain seq x y z
N MET A 1 -14.27 1.16 60.21
CA MET A 1 -13.39 1.15 59.03
C MET A 1 -13.73 -0.02 58.09
N ILE A 2 -15.00 -0.22 57.73
CA ILE A 2 -15.47 -1.35 56.88
C ILE A 2 -16.33 -0.84 55.71
N ALA A 3 -17.11 0.22 55.92
CA ALA A 3 -17.96 0.83 54.87
C ALA A 3 -17.22 1.44 53.66
N SER A 4 -15.91 1.70 53.76
CA SER A 4 -15.13 2.31 52.66
C SER A 4 -14.68 1.30 51.60
N LEU A 5 -14.49 0.02 51.98
CA LEU A 5 -14.03 -1.03 51.07
C LEU A 5 -15.17 -1.57 50.18
N GLU A 6 -16.40 -1.63 50.68
CA GLU A 6 -17.55 -2.12 49.90
C GLU A 6 -17.99 -1.13 48.80
N VAL A 7 -17.91 0.18 49.07
CA VAL A 7 -18.23 1.21 48.07
C VAL A 7 -17.21 1.22 46.92
N TRP A 8 -15.94 0.98 47.21
CA TRP A 8 -14.90 0.89 46.19
C TRP A 8 -15.04 -0.39 45.34
N ARG A 9 -15.39 -1.51 45.97
CA ARG A 9 -15.67 -2.77 45.28
C ARG A 9 -16.88 -2.62 44.34
N SER A 10 -17.99 -2.04 44.80
CA SER A 10 -19.21 -1.82 44.01
C SER A 10 -18.97 -0.98 42.75
N LYS A 11 -18.20 0.11 42.84
CA LYS A 11 -17.87 0.96 41.67
C LYS A 11 -17.00 0.25 40.64
N SER A 12 -16.15 -0.68 41.06
CA SER A 12 -15.29 -1.45 40.14
C SER A 12 -16.04 -2.48 39.29
N TYR A 13 -17.23 -2.92 39.73
CA TYR A 13 -18.09 -3.81 38.95
C TYR A 13 -18.98 -3.04 37.97
N LEU A 14 -19.38 -1.81 38.29
CA LEU A 14 -20.21 -0.95 37.44
C LEU A 14 -19.50 -0.46 36.16
N PHE A 15 -18.17 -0.41 36.14
CA PHE A 15 -17.39 -0.01 34.95
C PHE A 15 -17.00 -1.16 34.02
N LYS A 16 -17.26 -2.42 34.40
CA LYS A 16 -16.94 -3.59 33.56
C LYS A 16 -18.04 -3.97 32.57
N ASP A 17 -19.21 -3.37 32.69
CA ASP A 17 -20.34 -3.69 31.84
C ASP A 17 -20.30 -2.92 30.51
N LYS A 18 -20.24 -3.72 29.44
CA LYS A 18 -20.62 -3.44 28.04
C LYS A 18 -19.56 -2.90 27.09
N LEU A 19 -18.32 -3.39 27.20
CA LEU A 19 -17.58 -3.66 25.96
C LEU A 19 -18.05 -5.01 25.42
N ASP A 20 -19.09 -4.97 24.59
CA ASP A 20 -19.56 -6.13 23.84
C ASP A 20 -18.37 -6.69 23.03
N ILE A 21 -17.92 -7.88 23.43
CA ILE A 21 -16.76 -8.56 22.86
C ILE A 21 -16.97 -8.79 21.35
N ASN A 22 -18.21 -8.99 20.90
CA ASN A 22 -18.53 -9.11 19.48
C ASN A 22 -18.40 -7.78 18.75
N LYS A 23 -18.74 -6.66 19.40
CA LYS A 23 -18.51 -5.30 18.89
C LYS A 23 -17.02 -4.98 18.75
N VAL A 24 -16.21 -5.37 19.73
CA VAL A 24 -14.74 -5.21 19.67
C VAL A 24 -14.12 -6.07 18.56
N LYS A 25 -14.54 -7.33 18.44
CA LYS A 25 -14.10 -8.21 17.34
C LYS A 25 -14.48 -7.64 15.97
N LYS A 26 -15.71 -7.12 15.83
CA LYS A 26 -16.19 -6.50 14.58
C LYS A 26 -15.40 -5.24 14.25
N MET A 27 -15.10 -4.39 15.23
CA MET A 27 -14.29 -3.18 15.05
C MET A 27 -12.85 -3.50 14.63
N LYS A 28 -12.20 -4.49 15.25
CA LYS A 28 -10.86 -4.95 14.84
C LYS A 28 -10.84 -5.46 13.40
N LYS A 29 -11.85 -6.22 12.99
CA LYS A 29 -12.00 -6.68 11.61
C LYS A 29 -12.17 -5.51 10.63
N LEU A 30 -12.91 -4.49 11.03
CA LEU A 30 -13.16 -3.30 10.21
C LEU A 30 -11.89 -2.45 10.04
N VAL A 31 -11.11 -2.27 11.10
CA VAL A 31 -9.81 -1.57 11.06
C VAL A 31 -8.82 -2.30 10.15
N MET A 32 -8.80 -3.63 10.21
CA MET A 32 -7.94 -4.44 9.34
C MET A 32 -8.34 -4.35 7.86
N ILE A 33 -9.64 -4.31 7.55
CA ILE A 33 -10.14 -4.09 6.19
C ILE A 33 -9.82 -2.67 5.71
N LEU A 34 -9.98 -1.65 6.56
CA LEU A 34 -9.62 -0.28 6.21
C LEU A 34 -8.12 -0.12 5.93
N ALA A 35 -7.26 -0.80 6.70
CA ALA A 35 -5.82 -0.81 6.49
C ALA A 35 -5.40 -1.50 5.16
N LEU A 36 -6.23 -2.41 4.64
CA LEU A 36 -5.99 -3.04 3.33
C LEU A 36 -6.38 -2.13 2.15
N ILE A 37 -7.19 -1.10 2.38
CA ILE A 37 -7.69 -0.18 1.34
C ILE A 37 -6.78 1.05 1.20
N SER A 38 -5.88 1.33 2.16
CA SER A 38 -5.08 2.56 2.17
C SER A 38 -3.82 2.57 1.29
N GLY A 39 -3.64 1.57 0.42
CA GLY A 39 -2.50 1.51 -0.51
C GLY A 39 -2.81 2.13 -1.86
N ASN A 40 -2.88 3.46 -1.97
CA ASN A 40 -2.71 4.12 -3.27
C ASN A 40 -1.22 4.08 -3.62
N VAL A 41 -0.74 2.94 -4.09
CA VAL A 41 0.54 2.90 -4.81
C VAL A 41 0.27 3.62 -6.11
N PHE A 42 0.68 4.89 -6.21
CA PHE A 42 0.68 5.62 -7.48
C PHE A 42 1.68 4.92 -8.40
N ALA A 43 1.20 3.90 -9.11
CA ALA A 43 1.97 3.24 -10.14
C ALA A 43 2.23 4.25 -11.25
N VAL A 44 3.49 4.38 -11.64
CA VAL A 44 3.91 5.22 -12.76
C VAL A 44 3.29 4.61 -14.02
N PRO A 45 2.58 5.39 -14.87
CA PRO A 45 2.01 4.85 -16.09
C PRO A 45 3.10 4.25 -16.98
N GLU A 46 2.85 3.04 -17.47
CA GLU A 46 3.72 2.32 -18.40
C GLU A 46 3.11 2.36 -19.80
N ILE A 47 3.85 2.87 -20.78
CA ILE A 47 3.34 3.11 -22.14
C ILE A 47 4.23 2.39 -23.15
N PRO A 48 3.68 1.57 -24.07
CA PRO A 48 4.47 1.00 -25.15
C PRO A 48 4.93 2.09 -26.12
N ASP A 49 6.22 2.10 -26.44
CA ASP A 49 6.80 2.92 -27.49
C ASP A 49 7.80 2.12 -28.31
N TYR A 50 7.44 1.83 -29.56
CA TYR A 50 8.27 1.06 -30.49
C TYR A 50 9.45 1.87 -31.06
N LEU A 51 9.49 3.18 -30.83
CA LEU A 51 10.49 4.09 -31.38
C LEU A 51 11.71 4.27 -30.48
N ILE A 52 11.63 3.89 -29.20
CA ILE A 52 12.79 3.98 -28.30
C ILE A 52 13.78 2.86 -28.62
N ASN A 53 15.07 3.16 -28.61
CA ASN A 53 16.12 2.16 -28.89
C ASN A 53 16.58 1.39 -27.64
N ASP A 54 15.88 1.58 -26.51
CA ASP A 54 16.14 0.91 -25.24
C ASP A 54 14.96 0.00 -24.85
N ILE A 55 15.13 -0.84 -23.83
CA ILE A 55 14.10 -1.75 -23.33
C ILE A 55 13.00 -0.96 -22.62
N ALA A 56 13.39 -0.02 -21.76
CA ALA A 56 12.51 0.92 -21.10
C ALA A 56 13.28 2.19 -20.74
N ILE A 57 12.57 3.32 -20.70
CA ILE A 57 13.09 4.62 -20.24
C ILE A 57 12.04 5.34 -19.41
N THR A 58 12.51 6.13 -18.46
CA THR A 58 11.68 7.10 -17.73
C THR A 58 11.66 8.41 -18.50
N THR A 59 10.48 8.94 -18.79
CA THR A 59 10.31 10.18 -19.55
C THR A 59 9.06 10.94 -19.13
N VAL A 60 8.85 12.13 -19.68
CA VAL A 60 7.66 12.94 -19.43
C VAL A 60 6.77 12.95 -20.67
N ARG A 61 5.52 12.51 -20.53
CA ARG A 61 4.48 12.62 -21.57
C ARG A 61 3.23 13.25 -21.01
N TYR A 62 2.66 14.18 -21.76
CA TYR A 62 1.44 14.91 -21.36
C TYR A 62 1.55 15.57 -19.97
N GLY A 63 2.76 16.00 -19.58
CA GLY A 63 3.02 16.63 -18.28
C GLY A 63 3.13 15.66 -17.10
N GLN A 64 3.17 14.34 -17.34
CA GLN A 64 3.32 13.31 -16.32
C GLN A 64 4.57 12.46 -16.59
N VAL A 65 5.27 12.06 -15.52
CA VAL A 65 6.34 11.06 -15.60
C VAL A 65 5.73 9.70 -15.94
N VAL A 66 6.27 9.05 -16.97
CA VAL A 66 5.85 7.75 -17.48
C VAL A 66 7.08 6.86 -17.72
N ILE A 67 6.89 5.56 -17.62
CA ILE A 67 7.88 4.57 -18.07
C ILE A 67 7.48 4.14 -19.48
N ALA A 68 8.23 4.56 -20.49
CA ALA A 68 8.04 4.10 -21.85
C ALA A 68 8.85 2.81 -22.06
N TYR A 69 8.26 1.76 -22.63
CA TYR A 69 8.96 0.50 -22.91
C TYR A 69 8.84 0.10 -24.38
N ASN A 70 9.88 -0.51 -24.97
CA ASN A 70 9.82 -1.00 -26.34
C ASN A 70 9.30 -2.44 -26.38
N PRO A 71 8.10 -2.68 -26.95
CA PRO A 71 7.53 -4.03 -26.98
C PRO A 71 8.38 -5.04 -27.78
N ASN A 72 9.13 -4.59 -28.79
CA ASN A 72 10.01 -5.46 -29.59
C ASN A 72 11.07 -6.15 -28.72
N TYR A 73 11.65 -5.42 -27.77
CA TYR A 73 12.63 -5.96 -26.83
C TYR A 73 11.95 -6.59 -25.62
N TYR A 74 10.88 -5.96 -25.12
CA TYR A 74 10.20 -6.41 -23.91
C TYR A 74 9.64 -7.84 -24.07
N GLU A 75 8.99 -8.15 -25.20
CA GLU A 75 8.37 -9.47 -25.41
C GLU A 75 9.36 -10.59 -25.73
N SER A 76 10.51 -10.24 -26.33
CA SER A 76 11.57 -11.20 -26.65
C SER A 76 12.42 -11.60 -25.44
N MET A 77 12.25 -10.94 -24.30
CA MET A 77 13.03 -11.15 -23.09
C MET A 77 12.34 -12.04 -22.05
N GLY A 78 13.15 -12.75 -21.26
CA GLY A 78 12.68 -13.53 -20.13
C GLY A 78 11.99 -12.65 -19.07
N PHE A 79 11.05 -13.24 -18.33
CA PHE A 79 10.27 -12.54 -17.28
C PHE A 79 11.14 -11.80 -16.25
N LEU A 80 12.25 -12.40 -15.82
CA LEU A 80 13.16 -11.79 -14.85
C LEU A 80 13.86 -10.54 -15.41
N VAL A 81 14.29 -10.60 -16.67
CA VAL A 81 14.98 -9.49 -17.34
C VAL A 81 14.04 -8.30 -17.49
N ARG A 82 12.79 -8.56 -17.93
CA ARG A 82 11.75 -7.52 -18.01
C ARG A 82 11.53 -6.81 -16.68
N ASN A 83 11.36 -7.58 -15.61
CA ASN A 83 11.10 -7.00 -14.28
C ASN A 83 12.31 -6.23 -13.75
N PHE A 84 13.54 -6.63 -14.09
CA PHE A 84 14.75 -5.88 -13.74
C PHE A 84 14.74 -4.50 -14.38
N PHE A 85 14.58 -4.40 -15.71
CA PHE A 85 14.56 -3.10 -16.39
C PHE A 85 13.38 -2.24 -15.94
N ARG A 86 12.21 -2.85 -15.76
CA ARG A 86 11.05 -2.14 -15.19
C ARG A 86 11.38 -1.56 -13.81
N ALA A 87 11.91 -2.37 -12.89
CA ALA A 87 12.28 -1.91 -11.56
C ALA A 87 13.38 -0.84 -11.57
N HIS A 88 14.33 -0.92 -12.52
CA HIS A 88 15.36 0.09 -12.73
C HIS A 88 14.74 1.46 -13.06
N GLU A 89 13.78 1.51 -13.98
CA GLU A 89 13.06 2.74 -14.32
C GLU A 89 12.21 3.28 -13.16
N TYR A 90 11.54 2.40 -12.40
CA TYR A 90 10.90 2.83 -11.14
C TYR A 90 11.91 3.44 -10.15
N GLY A 91 13.17 3.00 -10.17
CA GLY A 91 14.26 3.61 -9.42
C GLY A 91 14.48 5.06 -9.82
N HIS A 92 14.59 5.36 -11.13
CA HIS A 92 14.76 6.73 -11.64
C HIS A 92 13.62 7.66 -11.22
N VAL A 93 12.38 7.16 -11.17
CA VAL A 93 11.23 7.97 -10.73
C VAL A 93 11.26 8.31 -9.24
N ASN A 94 11.73 7.40 -8.38
CA ASN A 94 11.61 7.53 -6.93
C ASN A 94 12.89 8.00 -6.23
N LEU A 95 14.04 7.93 -6.90
CA LEU A 95 15.34 8.15 -6.27
C LEU A 95 16.06 9.43 -6.72
N ASP A 96 15.49 10.23 -7.63
CA ASP A 96 15.95 11.57 -8.04
C ASP A 96 17.49 11.73 -7.91
N ILE A 97 18.24 11.05 -8.78
CA ILE A 97 19.71 11.17 -8.90
C ILE A 97 20.04 12.13 -10.03
#